data_AF-A0A9D2E110-F1
#
_entry.id   AF-A0A9D2E110-F1
#
_cell.length_a   1.000
_cell.length_b   1.000
_cell.length_c   1.000
_cell.angle_alpha   90.00
_cell.angle_beta   90.00
_cell.angle_gamma   90.00
#
_symmetry.space_group_name_H-M   'P 1'
#
loop_
_entity.id
_entity.type
_entity.pdbx_description
1 polymer ?
#
loop_
_entity_poly.entity_id
_entity_poly.type
_entity_poly.pdbx_seq_one_letter_code
_entity_poly.pdbx_strand_id
1 'polypeptide(L)' 'MAKKNLKESALRYEIQINLDNVLDVLGKLNFINISEVWFESLAYDWLDNNPSEKDMNKVLKELGY' A
#
# COMPACT_ATOMS: atom_id res chain seq x y z
N MET A 1 17.72 -11.82 9.83
CA MET A 1 16.41 -12.20 9.27
C MET A 1 15.43 -11.12 9.65
N ALA A 2 15.10 -10.20 8.73
CA ALA A 2 14.09 -9.17 9.01
C ALA A 2 12.81 -9.90 9.43
N LYS A 3 12.25 -9.55 10.60
CA LYS A 3 10.92 -10.02 10.98
C LYS A 3 9.99 -9.62 9.83
N LYS A 4 9.57 -10.57 9.00
CA LYS A 4 8.58 -10.32 7.95
C LYS A 4 7.39 -9.67 8.65
N ASN A 5 7.18 -8.38 8.42
CA ASN A 5 6.09 -7.65 9.02
C ASN A 5 4.80 -8.22 8.42
N LEU A 6 3.94 -8.79 9.26
CA LEU A 6 2.68 -9.40 8.81
C LEU A 6 1.83 -8.39 8.02
N LYS A 7 1.94 -7.09 8.37
CA LYS A 7 1.23 -5.99 7.71
C LYS A 7 1.77 -5.71 6.33
N GLU A 8 3.09 -5.70 6.18
CA GLU A 8 3.73 -5.57 4.86
C GLU A 8 3.36 -6.76 3.98
N SER A 9 3.35 -7.98 4.55
CA SER A 9 2.97 -9.19 3.81
C SER A 9 1.50 -9.14 3.35
N ALA A 10 0.59 -8.66 4.21
CA ALA A 10 -0.81 -8.44 3.86
C ALA A 10 -0.97 -7.37 2.77
N LEU A 11 -0.25 -6.25 2.87
CA LEU A 11 -0.27 -5.21 1.85
C LEU A 11 0.29 -5.70 0.52
N ARG A 12 1.41 -6.45 0.51
CA ARG A 12 1.95 -7.06 -0.72
C ARG A 12 0.94 -8.00 -1.38
N TYR A 13 0.21 -8.78 -0.58
CA TYR A 13 -0.84 -9.64 -1.07
C TYR A 13 -1.99 -8.84 -1.68
N GLU A 14 -2.50 -7.82 -0.96
CA GLU A 14 -3.56 -6.94 -1.46
C GLU A 14 -3.17 -6.21 -2.74
N ILE A 15 -1.92 -5.73 -2.85
CA ILE A 15 -1.42 -5.11 -4.08
C ILE A 15 -1.44 -6.12 -5.24
N GLN A 16 -1.17 -7.40 -4.98
CA GLN A 16 -1.18 -8.45 -6.00
C GLN A 16 -2.60 -8.82 -6.47
N ILE A 17 -3.60 -8.79 -5.57
CA ILE A 17 -4.96 -9.27 -5.89
C ILE A 17 -5.99 -8.16 -6.13
N ASN A 18 -5.78 -6.97 -5.56
CA ASN A 18 -6.72 -5.85 -5.50
C ASN A 18 -6.01 -4.50 -5.74
N LEU A 19 -5.08 -4.46 -6.70
CA LEU A 19 -4.22 -3.30 -6.99
C LEU A 19 -5.02 -1.98 -7.08
N ASP A 20 -6.12 -1.96 -7.83
CA ASP A 20 -6.94 -0.76 -8.03
C ASP A 20 -7.49 -0.19 -6.71
N ASN A 21 -7.94 -1.08 -5.81
CA ASN A 21 -8.48 -0.67 -4.51
C ASN A 21 -7.37 -0.15 -3.60
N VAL A 22 -6.18 -0.78 -3.63
CA VAL A 22 -5.03 -0.30 -2.87
C VAL A 22 -4.60 1.08 -3.37
N LEU A 23 -4.52 1.29 -4.69
CA LEU A 23 -4.15 2.57 -5.27
C LEU A 23 -5.18 3.67 -4.93
N ASP A 24 -6.48 3.37 -4.98
CA ASP A 24 -7.53 4.29 -4.56
C ASP A 24 -7.38 4.68 -3.08
N VAL A 25 -7.16 3.72 -2.18
CA VAL A 25 -6.92 3.98 -0.76
C VAL A 25 -5.65 4.81 -0.54
N LEU A 26 -4.55 4.45 -1.20
CA LEU A 26 -3.29 5.19 -1.09
C LEU A 26 -3.44 6.62 -1.61
N GLY A 27 -4.19 6.83 -2.70
CA GLY A 27 -4.49 8.15 -3.24
C GLY A 27 -5.41 8.97 -2.32
N LYS A 28 -6.46 8.36 -1.76
CA LYS A 28 -7.34 8.99 -0.76
C LYS A 28 -6.57 9.44 0.49
N LEU A 29 -5.61 8.63 0.92
CA LEU A 29 -4.71 8.94 2.04
C LEU A 29 -3.58 9.91 1.65
N ASN A 30 -3.53 10.34 0.38
CA ASN A 30 -2.53 11.23 -0.18
C ASN A 30 -1.09 10.70 -0.01
N PHE A 31 -0.92 9.39 -0.06
CA PHE A 31 0.37 8.69 0.02
C PHE A 31 1.04 8.52 -1.34
N ILE A 32 0.25 8.52 -2.41
CA ILE A 32 0.71 8.47 -3.79
C ILE A 32 -0.02 9.52 -4.61
N ASN A 33 0.59 9.99 -5.69
CA ASN A 33 -0.09 10.84 -6.65
C ASN A 33 -0.63 10.01 -7.81
N ILE A 34 -1.94 9.85 -7.83
CA ILE A 34 -2.71 9.16 -8.86
C ILE A 34 -2.63 9.87 -10.23
N SER A 35 -2.14 11.11 -10.33
CA SER A 35 -2.09 11.81 -11.63
C SER A 35 -0.99 11.34 -12.60
N GLU A 36 -0.16 10.36 -12.22
CA GLU A 36 1.02 9.96 -13.01
C GLU A 36 0.79 8.71 -13.89
N VAL A 37 1.48 8.71 -15.04
CA VAL A 37 1.43 7.71 -16.13
C VAL A 37 1.89 6.29 -15.70
N TRP A 38 2.38 6.13 -14.46
CA TRP A 38 2.99 4.90 -13.91
C TRP A 38 2.20 4.31 -12.75
N PHE A 39 0.88 4.26 -12.90
CA PHE A 39 -0.10 3.89 -11.87
C PHE A 39 0.19 2.53 -11.18
N GLU A 40 0.63 1.53 -11.94
CA GLU A 40 0.73 0.14 -11.49
C GLU A 40 1.87 -0.10 -10.48
N SER A 41 2.95 0.68 -10.54
CA SER A 41 4.10 0.52 -9.64
C SER A 41 3.99 1.31 -8.35
N LEU A 42 3.13 2.34 -8.29
CA LEU A 42 3.06 3.28 -7.17
C LEU A 42 2.79 2.59 -5.82
N ALA A 43 1.97 1.55 -5.80
CA ALA A 43 1.68 0.82 -4.57
C ALA A 43 2.87 0.00 -4.07
N TYR A 44 3.61 -0.64 -4.99
CA TYR A 44 4.83 -1.36 -4.65
C TYR A 44 5.95 -0.39 -4.23
N ASP A 45 6.11 0.71 -4.97
CA ASP A 45 7.08 1.76 -4.65
C ASP A 45 6.82 2.35 -3.26
N TRP A 46 5.56 2.67 -2.94
CA TRP A 46 5.18 3.16 -1.61
C TRP A 46 5.57 2.18 -0.51
N LEU A 47 5.33 0.88 -0.72
CA LEU A 47 5.63 -0.15 0.27
C LEU A 47 7.14 -0.42 0.41
N ASP A 48 7.88 -0.42 -0.70
CA ASP A 48 9.33 -0.64 -0.73
C ASP A 48 10.10 0.55 -0.13
N ASN A 49 9.47 1.75 -0.08
CA ASN A 49 9.95 2.90 0.68
C ASN A 49 9.81 2.75 2.21
N ASN A 50 9.41 1.57 2.71
CA ASN A 50 9.25 1.25 4.14
C ASN A 50 8.36 2.27 4.89
N PRO A 51 7.06 2.35 4.53
CA PRO A 51 6.15 3.26 5.19
C PRO A 51 6.04 2.93 6.67
N SER A 52 5.65 3.92 7.49
CA SER A 52 5.54 3.71 8.93
C SER A 52 4.46 2.67 9.24
N GLU A 53 4.60 1.95 10.37
CA GLU A 53 3.57 1.00 10.79
C GLU A 53 2.20 1.66 11.00
N LYS A 54 2.19 2.93 11.41
CA LYS A 54 0.98 3.73 11.55
C LYS A 54 0.29 3.94 10.21
N ASP A 55 1.06 4.17 9.13
CA ASP A 55 0.49 4.40 7.81
C ASP A 55 0.03 3.09 7.17
N MET A 56 0.80 2.01 7.32
CA MET A 56 0.35 0.66 6.94
C MET A 56 -0.96 0.28 7.63
N ASN A 57 -1.13 0.58 8.92
CA ASN A 57 -2.38 0.34 9.64
C ASN A 57 -3.55 1.14 9.07
N LYS A 58 -3.34 2.39 8.64
CA LYS A 58 -4.42 3.18 8.03
C LYS A 58 -4.86 2.56 6.72
N VAL A 59 -3.92 2.17 5.87
CA VAL A 59 -4.22 1.54 4.57
C VAL A 59 -5.00 0.24 4.79
N LEU A 60 -4.50 -0.64 5.67
CA LEU A 60 -5.17 -1.90 6.00
C LEU A 60 -6.58 -1.68 6.55
N LYS A 61 -6.78 -0.69 7.43
CA LYS A 61 -8.09 -0.35 7.97
C LYS A 61 -9.07 0.10 6.90
N GLU A 62 -8.64 0.95 5.96
CA GLU A 62 -9.46 1.40 4.84
C GLU A 62 -9.77 0.26 3.86
N LEU A 63 -8.89 -0.76 3.77
CA LEU A 63 -9.12 -2.00 3.02
C LEU A 63 -10.02 -3.01 3.76
N GLY A 64 -10.38 -2.75 5.04
CA GLY A 64 -11.29 -3.60 5.82
C GLY A 64 -10.62 -4.62 6.75
N TYR A 65 -9.32 -4.47 7.05
CA TYR A 65 -8.55 -5.33 7.96
C TYR A 65 -8.42 -4.79 9.39
#